data_AF-A0A4P2VDC8-F1
#
_entry.id   AF-A0A4P2VDC8-F1
#
_cell.length_a   1.000
_cell.length_b   1.000
_cell.length_c   1.000
_cell.angle_alpha   90.00
_cell.angle_beta   90.00
_cell.angle_gamma   90.00
#
_symmetry.space_group_name_H-M   'P 1'
#
loop_
_entity.id
_entity.type
_entity.pdbx_description
1 polymer ?
#
loop_
_entity_poly.entity_id
_entity_poly.type
_entity_poly.pdbx_seq_one_letter_code
_entity_poly.pdbx_strand_id
1 'polypeptide(L)'
;MLGGYWGAMAYVADAARERGIEVVFVLPHDPPVIPPRGRGLVSIDTGMDFKGRSVILVRSSDALAALGGESGTMLEVLMAYSMGIPSVVLRSGMPSDTLERLGSGGGRVDSRDGPAISFVDTPEELARKSLEAARHGRQI
;
A
#
# COMPACT_ATOMS: atom_id res chain seq x y z
N MET A 1 -5.19 1.54 5.80
CA MET A 1 -4.97 2.97 5.46
C MET A 1 -4.93 3.10 3.95
N LEU A 2 -5.36 4.24 3.40
CA LEU A 2 -5.36 4.51 1.95
C LEU A 2 -4.75 5.87 1.66
N GLY A 3 -4.25 6.03 0.44
CA GLY A 3 -3.73 7.31 -0.03
C GLY A 3 -4.79 8.36 -0.36
N GLY A 4 -6.05 7.96 -0.45
CA GLY A 4 -7.14 8.85 -0.76
C GLY A 4 -8.34 8.09 -1.28
N TYR A 5 -9.21 8.79 -2.01
CA TYR A 5 -10.51 8.27 -2.43
C TYR A 5 -10.70 8.45 -3.95
N TRP A 6 -9.88 7.75 -4.73
CA TRP A 6 -9.99 7.67 -6.19
C TRP A 6 -9.39 6.34 -6.68
N GLY A 7 -9.75 5.93 -7.90
CA GLY A 7 -9.30 4.67 -8.47
C GLY A 7 -9.64 3.47 -7.58
N ALA A 8 -8.75 2.48 -7.51
CA ALA A 8 -8.92 1.28 -6.69
C ALA A 8 -9.18 1.59 -5.20
N MET A 9 -8.61 2.67 -4.67
CA MET A 9 -8.77 3.04 -3.26
C MET A 9 -10.22 3.38 -2.89
N ALA A 10 -10.99 3.98 -3.81
CA ALA A 10 -12.40 4.28 -3.56
C ALA A 10 -13.23 3.00 -3.35
N TYR A 11 -13.05 1.99 -4.22
CA TYR A 11 -13.70 0.69 -4.09
C TYR A 11 -13.34 -0.02 -2.78
N VAL A 12 -12.06 0.01 -2.39
CA VAL A 12 -11.60 -0.56 -1.12
C VAL A 12 -12.22 0.16 0.07
N ALA A 13 -12.26 1.50 0.03
CA ALA A 13 -12.85 2.31 1.09
C ALA A 13 -14.35 2.04 1.26
N ASP A 14 -15.09 1.95 0.15
CA ASP A 14 -16.53 1.70 0.18
C ASP A 14 -16.84 0.31 0.73
N ALA A 15 -16.13 -0.72 0.24
CA ALA A 15 -16.29 -2.09 0.73
C ALA A 15 -15.90 -2.24 2.21
N ALA A 16 -14.86 -1.54 2.67
CA ALA A 16 -14.48 -1.49 4.08
C ALA A 16 -15.57 -0.83 4.94
N ARG A 17 -16.09 0.31 4.49
CA ARG A 17 -17.16 1.06 5.18
C ARG A 17 -18.43 0.21 5.35
N GLU A 18 -18.85 -0.49 4.32
CA GLU A 18 -20.01 -1.41 4.38
C GLU A 18 -19.84 -2.52 5.42
N ARG A 19 -18.60 -2.89 5.72
CA ARG A 19 -18.23 -3.91 6.72
C ARG A 19 -17.91 -3.33 8.09
N GLY A 20 -18.09 -2.01 8.28
CA GLY A 20 -17.78 -1.33 9.54
C GLY A 20 -16.29 -1.26 9.86
N ILE A 21 -15.42 -1.41 8.87
CA ILE A 21 -13.97 -1.31 9.02
C ILE A 21 -13.57 0.16 8.92
N GLU A 22 -12.75 0.63 9.86
CA GLU A 22 -12.25 2.00 9.85
C GLU A 22 -11.24 2.21 8.71
N VAL A 23 -11.38 3.33 8.01
CA VAL A 23 -10.51 3.74 6.91
C VAL A 23 -9.91 5.10 7.22
N VAL A 24 -8.59 5.14 7.26
CA VAL A 24 -7.81 6.38 7.35
C VAL A 24 -7.28 6.72 5.96
N PHE A 25 -7.65 7.90 5.45
CA PHE A 25 -7.12 8.51 4.23
C PHE A 25 -6.00 9.47 4.59
N VAL A 26 -4.80 9.21 4.07
CA VAL A 26 -3.68 10.14 4.19
C VAL A 26 -3.64 10.94 2.89
N LEU A 27 -3.98 12.22 2.91
CA LEU A 27 -4.23 13.03 1.71
C LEU A 27 -3.04 13.94 1.37
N PRO A 28 -2.73 14.13 0.07
CA PRO A 28 -1.81 15.18 -0.37
C PRO A 28 -2.48 16.57 -0.23
N HIS A 29 -1.72 17.64 -0.47
CA HIS A 29 -2.20 19.02 -0.45
C HIS A 29 -3.37 19.27 -1.41
N ASP A 30 -3.28 18.74 -2.63
CA ASP A 30 -4.30 18.90 -3.67
C ASP A 30 -4.86 17.52 -4.09
N PRO A 31 -5.72 16.89 -3.26
CA PRO A 31 -6.29 15.60 -3.60
C PRO A 31 -7.26 15.74 -4.79
N PRO A 32 -7.23 14.82 -5.78
CA PRO A 32 -8.16 14.87 -6.91
C PRO A 32 -9.64 14.73 -6.49
N VAL A 33 -9.88 14.02 -5.39
CA VAL A 33 -11.21 13.77 -4.82
C VAL A 33 -11.11 13.89 -3.31
N ILE A 34 -12.04 14.64 -2.72
CA ILE A 34 -12.19 14.75 -1.27
C ILE A 34 -12.98 13.53 -0.78
N PRO A 35 -12.43 12.71 0.15
CA PRO A 35 -13.14 11.56 0.68
C PRO A 35 -14.45 11.95 1.38
N PRO A 36 -15.48 11.10 1.34
CA PRO A 36 -16.73 11.35 2.05
C PRO A 36 -16.48 11.39 3.57
N ARG A 37 -17.25 12.24 4.26
CA ARG A 37 -17.26 12.29 5.72
C ARG A 37 -18.27 11.29 6.27
N GLY A 38 -17.91 10.58 7.33
CA GLY A 38 -18.80 9.62 7.96
C GLY A 38 -18.14 8.85 9.09
N ARG A 39 -18.94 8.05 9.81
CA ARG A 39 -18.42 7.20 10.88
C ARG A 39 -17.43 6.17 10.31
N GLY A 40 -16.28 6.03 10.97
CA GLY A 40 -15.23 5.12 10.53
C GLY A 40 -14.43 5.59 9.32
N LEU A 41 -14.62 6.84 8.87
CA LEU A 41 -13.81 7.46 7.82
C LEU A 41 -13.04 8.65 8.41
N VAL A 42 -11.72 8.58 8.40
CA VAL A 42 -10.84 9.61 8.94
C VAL A 42 -9.96 10.14 7.81
N SER A 43 -9.93 11.46 7.63
CA SER A 43 -9.05 12.11 6.64
C SER A 43 -7.96 12.91 7.35
N ILE A 44 -6.72 12.66 6.97
CA ILE A 44 -5.54 13.41 7.41
C ILE A 44 -5.03 14.21 6.21
N ASP A 45 -5.22 15.53 6.25
CA ASP A 45 -4.56 16.43 5.30
C ASP A 45 -3.11 16.65 5.76
N THR A 46 -2.16 16.27 4.91
CA THR A 46 -0.74 16.33 5.25
C THR A 46 -0.06 17.62 4.81
N GLY A 47 -0.67 18.41 3.91
CA GLY A 47 0.01 19.51 3.22
C GLY A 47 1.21 19.10 2.35
N MET A 48 1.44 17.80 2.14
CA MET A 48 2.56 17.27 1.33
C MET A 48 2.12 17.00 -0.11
N ASP A 49 3.09 16.87 -1.01
CA ASP A 49 2.82 16.32 -2.34
C ASP A 49 2.46 14.82 -2.27
N PHE A 50 2.15 14.22 -3.41
CA PHE A 50 1.80 12.79 -3.49
C PHE A 50 2.88 11.89 -2.89
N LYS A 51 4.16 12.20 -3.09
CA LYS A 51 5.28 11.35 -2.69
C LYS A 51 5.57 11.48 -1.19
N GLY A 52 5.58 12.70 -0.68
CA GLY A 52 5.79 13.00 0.74
C GLY A 52 4.71 12.37 1.60
N ARG A 53 3.44 12.48 1.18
CA ARG A 53 2.34 11.81 1.89
C ARG A 53 2.50 10.29 1.93
N SER A 54 3.01 9.67 0.86
CA SER A 54 3.21 8.22 0.82
C SER A 54 4.19 7.73 1.89
N VAL A 55 5.14 8.57 2.32
CA VAL A 55 6.02 8.26 3.48
C VAL A 55 5.20 8.02 4.74
N ILE A 56 4.24 8.90 5.04
CA ILE A 56 3.38 8.78 6.21
C ILE A 56 2.51 7.52 6.09
N LEU A 57 1.89 7.30 4.92
CA LEU A 57 1.05 6.13 4.65
C LEU A 57 1.81 4.81 4.86
N VAL A 58 2.95 4.66 4.20
CA VAL A 58 3.75 3.43 4.25
C VAL A 58 4.35 3.22 5.63
N ARG A 59 4.96 4.26 6.22
CA ARG A 59 5.61 4.18 7.54
C ARG A 59 4.63 4.00 8.70
N SER A 60 3.34 4.23 8.48
CA SER A 60 2.28 3.96 9.48
C SER A 60 1.64 2.58 9.32
N SER A 61 2.05 1.78 8.33
CA SER A 61 1.48 0.47 8.04
C SER A 61 2.33 -0.67 8.61
N ASP A 62 1.70 -1.78 8.98
CA ASP A 62 2.38 -3.02 9.38
C ASP A 62 2.78 -3.89 8.17
N ALA A 63 1.99 -3.81 7.10
CA ALA A 63 2.25 -4.40 5.80
C ALA A 63 1.63 -3.54 4.69
N LEU A 64 2.19 -3.61 3.48
CA LEU A 64 1.66 -2.92 2.31
C LEU A 64 1.06 -3.93 1.31
N ALA A 65 -0.23 -3.78 0.99
CA ALA A 65 -0.88 -4.54 -0.07
C ALA A 65 -1.07 -3.65 -1.31
N ALA A 66 -0.47 -4.02 -2.43
CA ALA A 66 -0.62 -3.31 -3.70
C ALA A 66 -1.58 -4.08 -4.62
N LEU A 67 -2.72 -3.47 -4.95
CA LEU A 67 -3.75 -4.05 -5.83
C LEU A 67 -3.47 -3.74 -7.31
N GLY A 68 -2.19 -3.75 -7.70
CA GLY A 68 -1.73 -3.16 -8.95
C GLY A 68 -1.54 -1.64 -8.87
N GLY A 69 -0.89 -1.07 -9.89
CA GLY A 69 -0.85 0.37 -10.09
C GLY A 69 0.35 0.88 -10.89
N GLU A 70 0.41 2.20 -10.97
CA GLU A 70 1.39 2.96 -11.74
C GLU A 70 2.64 3.28 -10.91
N SER A 71 3.44 4.25 -11.38
CA SER A 71 4.67 4.71 -10.73
C SER A 71 4.50 5.10 -9.25
N GLY A 72 3.35 5.62 -8.85
CA GLY A 72 3.04 5.94 -7.45
C GLY A 72 3.02 4.69 -6.56
N THR A 73 2.32 3.64 -6.98
CA THR A 73 2.29 2.35 -6.28
C THR A 73 3.68 1.71 -6.26
N MET A 74 4.41 1.77 -7.37
CA MET A 74 5.78 1.25 -7.42
C MET A 74 6.71 1.97 -6.42
N LEU A 75 6.60 3.29 -6.32
CA LEU A 75 7.33 4.07 -5.33
C LEU A 75 6.97 3.66 -3.90
N GLU A 76 5.69 3.45 -3.60
CA GLU A 76 5.23 2.99 -2.28
C GLU A 76 5.76 1.60 -1.92
N VAL A 77 5.82 0.67 -2.88
CA VAL A 77 6.39 -0.68 -2.66
C VAL A 77 7.89 -0.61 -2.39
N LEU A 78 8.65 0.17 -3.16
CA LEU A 78 10.09 0.34 -2.93
C LEU A 78 10.38 1.10 -1.63
N MET A 79 9.51 2.05 -1.28
CA MET A 79 9.56 2.75 0.00
C MET A 79 9.33 1.78 1.16
N ALA A 80 8.32 0.90 1.06
CA ALA A 80 8.05 -0.13 2.06
C ALA A 80 9.25 -1.05 2.24
N TYR A 81 9.83 -1.55 1.15
CA TYR A 81 11.07 -2.33 1.16
C TYR A 81 12.19 -1.62 1.91
N SER A 82 12.46 -0.35 1.58
CA SER A 82 13.51 0.46 2.23
C SER A 82 13.26 0.72 3.73
N MET A 83 12.00 0.66 4.17
CA MET A 83 11.58 0.92 5.54
C MET A 83 11.43 -0.36 6.38
N GLY A 84 11.74 -1.53 5.82
CA GLY A 84 11.54 -2.81 6.49
C GLY A 84 10.07 -3.21 6.62
N ILE A 85 9.19 -2.65 5.78
CA ILE A 85 7.76 -2.97 5.77
C ILE A 85 7.51 -4.02 4.68
N PRO A 86 7.01 -5.21 5.04
CA PRO A 86 6.74 -6.25 4.06
C PRO A 86 5.63 -5.82 3.10
N SER A 87 5.82 -6.09 1.82
CA SER A 87 4.86 -5.77 0.76
C SER A 87 4.43 -7.00 -0.02
N VAL A 88 3.15 -7.02 -0.38
CA VAL A 88 2.56 -8.04 -1.24
C VAL A 88 1.90 -7.33 -2.42
N VAL A 89 2.29 -7.72 -3.64
CA VAL A 89 1.83 -7.12 -4.90
C VAL A 89 0.97 -8.15 -5.64
N LEU A 90 -0.25 -7.74 -5.99
CA LEU A 90 -1.12 -8.52 -6.87
C LEU A 90 -0.65 -8.35 -8.32
N ARG A 91 -0.42 -9.45 -9.03
CA ARG A 91 -0.20 -9.44 -10.48
C ARG A 91 -1.50 -9.08 -11.17
N SER A 92 -1.59 -7.85 -11.64
CA SER A 92 -2.84 -7.29 -12.18
C SER A 92 -2.72 -6.91 -13.66
N GLY A 93 -1.57 -7.16 -14.29
CA GLY A 93 -1.25 -6.69 -15.63
C GLY A 93 -0.87 -5.20 -15.68
N MET A 94 -0.70 -4.54 -14.52
CA MET A 94 -0.32 -3.13 -14.44
C MET A 94 1.21 -2.97 -14.31
N PRO A 95 1.76 -1.76 -14.50
CA PRO A 95 3.22 -1.54 -14.44
C PRO A 95 3.89 -2.00 -13.14
N SER A 96 3.18 -2.02 -12.01
CA SER A 96 3.64 -2.61 -10.75
C SER A 96 4.15 -4.05 -10.86
N ASP A 97 3.66 -4.85 -11.80
CA ASP A 97 4.10 -6.22 -12.02
C ASP A 97 5.58 -6.29 -12.43
N THR A 98 6.11 -5.20 -13.02
CA THR A 98 7.52 -5.11 -13.41
C THR A 98 8.50 -5.11 -12.23
N LEU A 99 8.02 -4.81 -11.02
CA LEU A 99 8.82 -4.89 -9.79
C LEU A 99 9.36 -6.30 -9.54
N GLU A 100 8.67 -7.33 -10.03
CA GLU A 100 9.12 -8.73 -9.91
C GLU A 100 10.48 -8.95 -10.59
N ARG A 101 10.76 -8.20 -11.67
CA ARG A 101 12.04 -8.26 -12.38
C ARG A 101 13.19 -7.61 -11.61
N LEU A 102 12.89 -6.60 -10.78
CA LEU A 102 13.88 -5.96 -9.92
C LEU A 102 14.36 -6.92 -8.83
N GLY A 103 13.49 -7.84 -8.40
CA GLY A 103 13.73 -8.82 -7.33
C GLY A 103 14.50 -10.08 -7.75
N SER A 104 15.49 -9.97 -8.63
CA SER A 104 16.29 -11.13 -9.08
C SER A 104 16.83 -11.93 -7.89
N GLY A 105 16.42 -13.20 -7.75
CA GLY A 105 16.92 -14.11 -6.71
C GLY A 105 16.19 -14.09 -5.36
N GLY A 106 14.92 -13.67 -5.31
CA GLY A 106 14.08 -13.85 -4.11
C GLY A 106 13.39 -12.58 -3.59
N GLY A 107 13.15 -11.59 -4.44
CA GLY A 107 12.38 -10.39 -4.07
C GLY A 107 13.18 -9.30 -3.37
N ARG A 108 14.53 -9.37 -3.38
CA ARG A 108 15.42 -8.33 -2.87
C ARG A 108 15.81 -7.37 -3.99
N VAL A 109 15.75 -6.07 -3.70
CA VAL A 109 15.98 -5.01 -4.70
C VAL A 109 17.38 -4.40 -4.58
N ASP A 110 18.05 -4.56 -3.45
CA ASP A 110 19.44 -4.14 -3.26
C ASP A 110 20.20 -5.05 -2.27
N SER A 111 21.41 -4.64 -1.90
CA SER A 111 22.32 -5.39 -1.03
C SER A 111 21.95 -5.37 0.46
N ARG A 112 20.91 -4.63 0.86
CA ARG A 112 20.48 -4.52 2.26
C ARG A 112 19.62 -5.71 2.65
N ASP A 113 19.70 -6.08 3.93
CA ASP A 113 18.72 -6.98 4.51
C ASP A 113 17.39 -6.25 4.72
N GLY A 114 16.35 -6.79 4.09
CA GLY A 114 15.00 -6.23 4.13
C GLY A 114 13.97 -7.29 3.74
N PRO A 115 12.70 -7.09 4.08
CA PRO A 115 11.65 -8.03 3.73
C PRO A 115 11.53 -8.15 2.22
N ALA A 116 11.40 -9.37 1.71
CA ALA A 116 11.20 -9.62 0.30
C ALA A 116 9.86 -9.03 -0.18
N ILE A 117 9.85 -8.45 -1.38
CA ILE A 117 8.61 -8.09 -2.07
C ILE A 117 7.97 -9.39 -2.55
N SER A 118 6.77 -9.69 -2.05
CA SER A 118 6.02 -10.89 -2.44
C SER A 118 5.05 -10.58 -3.59
N PHE A 119 4.87 -11.54 -4.48
CA PHE A 119 3.90 -11.46 -5.57
C PHE A 119 2.87 -12.59 -5.45
N VAL A 120 1.63 -12.30 -5.83
CA VAL A 120 0.48 -13.21 -5.79
C VAL A 120 -0.43 -12.99 -7.00
N ASP A 121 -1.25 -13.97 -7.33
CA ASP A 121 -2.09 -13.94 -8.54
C ASP A 121 -3.57 -13.68 -8.24
N THR A 122 -3.99 -13.76 -6.98
CA THR A 122 -5.40 -13.61 -6.57
C THR A 122 -5.57 -12.61 -5.41
N PRO A 123 -6.71 -11.88 -5.35
CA PRO A 123 -7.05 -11.03 -4.21
C PRO A 123 -7.10 -11.78 -2.87
N GLU A 124 -7.52 -13.04 -2.88
CA GLU A 124 -7.58 -13.89 -1.69
C GLU A 124 -6.18 -14.17 -1.13
N GLU A 125 -5.23 -14.50 -2.01
CA GLU A 125 -3.82 -14.67 -1.62
C GLU A 125 -3.20 -13.36 -1.15
N LEU A 126 -3.52 -12.24 -1.81
CA LEU A 126 -3.08 -10.90 -1.38
C LEU A 126 -3.52 -10.63 0.04
N ALA A 127 -4.80 -10.84 0.36
CA ALA A 127 -5.35 -10.62 1.69
C ALA A 127 -4.69 -11.54 2.73
N ARG A 128 -4.57 -12.84 2.44
CA ARG A 128 -3.97 -13.83 3.34
C ARG A 128 -2.51 -13.50 3.64
N LYS A 129 -1.67 -13.29 2.61
CA LYS A 129 -0.24 -12.99 2.80
C LYS A 129 -0.01 -11.65 3.46
N SER A 130 -0.83 -10.64 3.16
CA SER A 130 -0.72 -9.32 3.81
C SER A 130 -1.03 -9.41 5.31
N LEU A 131 -2.01 -10.23 5.70
CA LEU A 131 -2.33 -10.48 7.10
C LEU A 131 -1.23 -11.26 7.82
N GLU A 132 -0.66 -12.27 7.17
CA GLU A 132 0.51 -12.99 7.68
C GLU A 132 1.68 -12.03 7.90
N ALA A 133 1.99 -11.19 6.91
CA ALA A 133 3.05 -10.19 7.00
C ALA A 133 2.83 -9.20 8.15
N ALA A 134 1.61 -8.68 8.30
CA ALA A 134 1.27 -7.74 9.36
C ALA A 134 1.40 -8.34 10.78
N ARG A 135 1.17 -9.65 10.95
CA ARG A 135 1.26 -10.34 12.25
C ARG A 135 2.68 -10.56 12.75
N HIS A 136 3.67 -10.65 11.85
CA HIS A 136 5.04 -10.97 12.25
C HIS A 136 5.81 -9.79 12.86
N GLY A 137 5.18 -8.61 12.96
CA GLY A 137 5.76 -7.42 13.58
C GLY A 137 6.95 -6.87 12.80
N ARG A 138 7.28 -5.60 13.04
CA ARG A 138 8.46 -4.97 12.42
C ARG A 138 9.73 -5.61 12.97
N GLN A 139 10.56 -6.20 12.11
CA GLN A 139 11.97 -6.41 12.43
C GLN A 139 12.65 -5.03 12.29
N ILE A 140 12.84 -4.34 13.41
CA ILE A 140 13.54 -3.05 13.49
C ILE A 140 14.98 -3.33 13.93
#